data_AF-Q8YKN2-F1
#
_entry.id   AF-Q8YKN2-F1
#
_cell.length_a   1.000
_cell.length_b   1.000
_cell.length_c   1.000
_cell.angle_alpha   90.00
_cell.angle_beta   90.00
_cell.angle_gamma   90.00
#
_symmetry.space_group_name_H-M   'P 1'
#
loop_
_entity.id
_entity.type
_entity.pdbx_description
1 polymer ?
#
loop_
_entity_poly.entity_id
_entity_poly.type
_entity_poly.pdbx_seq_one_letter_code
_entity_poly.pdbx_strand_id
1 'polypeptide(L)'
;MNKSNFLRNILPIAAGTAIFFTFNYLQKPLNAQITNVHLTMGNPTNANTSFSNFLLSKVQYATSHNCFRGTPNWVSWQLNQSWLGSAPRQDDFRADTTLPSGCYRVTSSDYTGSGFDRGHMAPSADRTNTIANNSATFLMTNIIPQAPDNNQGIWANLENYSRNLVTGQNRELYIISGAYGTGGTGSNQNNTTTIAGGKVTVPARTYKVIVVLDRPGLGVSGVTTNTRVIAVDIPNTQGVRNADWRNYRISVDTLEARLRNATGTTYDFLSNVPTSIQSVIEARVDNL
;
A
#
# COMPACT_ATOMS: atom_id res chain seq x y z
N MET A 1 -18.63 -83.02 -21.15
CA MET A 1 -19.29 -81.73 -20.84
C MET A 1 -20.06 -81.93 -19.55
N ASN A 2 -19.86 -81.25 -18.42
CA ASN A 2 -19.09 -80.09 -18.03
C ASN A 2 -18.88 -80.18 -16.49
N LYS A 3 -17.62 -80.01 -16.04
CA LYS A 3 -17.12 -79.32 -14.81
C LYS A 3 -17.82 -79.65 -13.47
N SER A 4 -17.28 -80.45 -12.53
CA SER A 4 -16.03 -80.29 -11.72
C SER A 4 -15.87 -78.87 -11.16
N ASN A 5 -15.57 -78.60 -9.88
CA ASN A 5 -15.31 -79.39 -8.68
C ASN A 5 -15.09 -78.38 -7.54
N PHE A 6 -15.12 -78.89 -6.31
CA PHE A 6 -14.32 -78.48 -5.15
C PHE A 6 -14.82 -77.45 -4.11
N LEU A 7 -14.89 -78.01 -2.90
CA LEU A 7 -15.07 -77.46 -1.55
C LEU A 7 -13.99 -76.45 -1.11
N ARG A 8 -14.32 -75.63 -0.10
CA ARG A 8 -13.48 -75.22 1.06
C ARG A 8 -14.35 -74.41 2.06
N ASN A 9 -14.59 -74.90 3.27
CA ASN A 9 -13.81 -74.78 4.52
C ASN A 9 -13.88 -73.42 5.25
N ILE A 10 -14.75 -73.39 6.26
CA ILE A 10 -14.72 -72.83 7.64
C ILE A 10 -13.50 -71.99 8.10
N LEU A 11 -13.74 -70.80 8.70
CA LEU A 11 -13.44 -70.40 10.11
C LEU A 11 -13.54 -68.87 10.35
N PRO A 12 -13.76 -68.41 11.61
CA PRO A 12 -14.32 -67.11 11.96
C PRO A 12 -13.25 -66.03 12.17
N ILE A 13 -13.63 -64.76 12.10
CA ILE A 13 -12.75 -63.65 12.45
C ILE A 13 -13.37 -62.84 13.60
N ALA A 14 -12.56 -62.69 14.64
CA ALA A 14 -12.82 -62.04 15.90
C ALA A 14 -13.11 -60.53 15.75
N ALA A 15 -14.02 -60.04 16.59
CA ALA A 15 -14.29 -58.62 16.77
C ALA A 15 -13.12 -57.95 17.50
N GLY A 16 -12.31 -57.17 16.77
CA GLY A 16 -11.33 -56.25 17.34
C GLY A 16 -11.99 -54.90 17.63
N THR A 17 -12.04 -54.52 18.90
CA THR A 17 -12.44 -53.18 19.37
C THR A 17 -11.39 -52.15 18.96
N ALA A 18 -11.70 -51.34 17.94
CA ALA A 18 -10.90 -50.17 17.58
C ALA A 18 -11.24 -49.01 18.53
N ILE A 19 -10.28 -48.64 19.39
CA ILE A 19 -10.32 -47.41 20.19
C ILE A 19 -10.06 -46.24 19.25
N PHE A 20 -11.10 -45.45 18.97
CA PHE A 20 -10.97 -44.18 18.24
C PHE A 20 -10.38 -43.12 19.16
N PHE A 21 -9.10 -42.81 19.03
CA PHE A 21 -8.53 -41.55 19.53
C PHE A 21 -8.91 -40.44 18.55
N THR A 22 -9.96 -39.68 18.87
CA THR A 22 -10.25 -38.42 18.17
C THR A 22 -9.27 -37.35 18.63
N PHE A 23 -8.18 -37.18 17.88
CA PHE A 23 -7.41 -35.94 17.93
C PHE A 23 -8.28 -34.82 17.34
N ASN A 24 -9.02 -34.11 18.18
CA ASN A 24 -9.56 -32.80 17.83
C ASN A 24 -8.41 -31.79 17.82
N TYR A 25 -7.54 -31.87 16.80
CA TYR A 25 -6.87 -30.67 16.33
C TYR A 25 -7.95 -29.83 15.66
N LEU A 26 -8.45 -28.83 16.38
CA LEU A 26 -9.03 -27.63 15.78
C LEU A 26 -7.96 -27.05 14.85
N GLN A 27 -7.91 -27.54 13.61
CA GLN A 27 -7.31 -26.82 12.51
C GLN A 27 -8.14 -25.56 12.36
N LYS A 28 -7.68 -24.49 13.02
CA LYS A 28 -8.02 -23.13 12.64
C LYS A 28 -7.91 -23.10 11.11
N PRO A 29 -8.97 -22.77 10.36
CA PRO A 29 -8.89 -22.78 8.92
C PRO A 29 -7.72 -21.87 8.56
N LEU A 30 -6.71 -22.45 7.92
CA LEU A 30 -5.62 -21.68 7.34
C LEU A 30 -6.28 -20.89 6.21
N ASN A 31 -6.81 -19.71 6.52
CA ASN A 31 -7.10 -18.69 5.54
C ASN A 31 -5.74 -18.30 4.97
N ALA A 32 -5.22 -19.11 4.06
CA ALA A 32 -4.29 -18.67 3.05
C ALA A 32 -5.07 -17.71 2.14
N GLN A 33 -5.40 -16.52 2.66
CA GLN A 33 -5.31 -15.35 1.81
C GLN A 33 -3.90 -15.44 1.24
N ILE A 34 -3.80 -15.67 -0.07
CA ILE A 34 -2.58 -15.37 -0.81
C ILE A 34 -2.27 -13.92 -0.43
N THR A 35 -1.37 -13.72 0.52
CA THR A 35 -1.16 -12.42 1.14
C THR A 35 -0.64 -11.52 0.04
N ASN A 36 -1.39 -10.47 -0.30
CA ASN A 36 -0.89 -9.46 -1.22
C ASN A 36 0.42 -8.94 -0.60
N VAL A 37 1.55 -9.11 -1.29
CA VAL A 37 2.88 -8.70 -0.80
C VAL A 37 2.94 -7.21 -0.47
N HIS A 38 2.03 -6.42 -1.04
CA HIS A 38 1.90 -4.99 -0.76
C HIS A 38 1.21 -4.70 0.57
N LEU A 39 0.59 -5.69 1.21
CA LEU A 39 0.00 -5.61 2.55
C LEU A 39 0.82 -6.41 3.58
N THR A 40 2.07 -6.78 3.26
CA THR A 40 2.95 -7.51 4.19
C THR A 40 3.06 -6.79 5.53
N MET A 41 3.20 -5.45 5.53
CA MET A 41 3.27 -4.67 6.77
C MET A 41 1.91 -4.43 7.44
N GLY A 42 0.79 -4.77 6.81
CA GLY A 42 -0.55 -4.63 7.39
C GLY A 42 -1.50 -3.81 6.51
N ASN A 43 -2.73 -3.67 7.01
CA ASN A 43 -3.79 -2.86 6.42
C ASN A 43 -4.04 -1.63 7.33
N PRO A 44 -3.48 -0.45 7.00
CA PRO A 44 -3.40 0.67 7.95
C PRO A 44 -4.72 1.12 8.55
N THR A 45 -5.81 1.06 7.78
CA THR A 45 -7.13 1.56 8.21
C THR A 45 -8.17 0.45 8.34
N ASN A 46 -7.74 -0.83 8.33
CA ASN A 46 -8.64 -1.98 8.19
C ASN A 46 -9.62 -1.81 7.01
N ALA A 47 -9.10 -1.32 5.88
CA ALA A 47 -9.85 -1.11 4.65
C ALA A 47 -10.57 -2.38 4.21
N ASN A 48 -11.80 -2.22 3.74
CA ASN A 48 -12.74 -3.30 3.44
C ASN A 48 -13.62 -2.90 2.25
N THR A 49 -14.90 -3.25 2.20
CA THR A 49 -15.81 -2.89 1.10
C THR A 49 -16.55 -1.57 1.31
N SER A 50 -16.28 -0.83 2.38
CA SER A 50 -16.85 0.49 2.66
C SER A 50 -16.40 1.53 1.64
N PHE A 51 -17.31 2.39 1.17
CA PHE A 51 -17.01 3.41 0.15
C PHE A 51 -16.04 4.50 0.65
N SER A 52 -15.96 4.74 1.96
CA SER A 52 -14.97 5.67 2.53
C SER A 52 -13.60 5.03 2.75
N ASN A 53 -13.47 3.71 2.62
CA ASN A 53 -12.30 2.94 3.00
C ASN A 53 -12.20 1.64 2.17
N PHE A 54 -12.36 1.76 0.86
CA PHE A 54 -12.56 0.63 -0.05
C PHE A 54 -11.22 0.02 -0.45
N LEU A 55 -10.97 -1.23 -0.05
CA LEU A 55 -9.73 -1.94 -0.36
C LEU A 55 -9.72 -2.44 -1.80
N LEU A 56 -8.79 -1.92 -2.60
CA LEU A 56 -8.43 -2.45 -3.90
C LEU A 56 -7.08 -3.16 -3.80
N SER A 57 -7.09 -4.47 -4.05
CA SER A 57 -5.89 -5.30 -4.15
C SER A 57 -5.52 -5.45 -5.62
N LYS A 58 -4.39 -4.84 -6.04
CA LYS A 58 -3.84 -5.01 -7.38
C LYS A 58 -2.52 -5.76 -7.31
N VAL A 59 -2.07 -6.26 -8.46
CA VAL A 59 -0.79 -6.98 -8.59
C VAL A 59 0.39 -6.07 -8.26
N GLN A 60 0.26 -4.76 -8.47
CA GLN A 60 1.36 -3.80 -8.36
C GLN A 60 1.38 -3.02 -7.06
N TYR A 61 0.24 -2.87 -6.39
CA TYR A 61 0.07 -2.15 -5.13
C TYR A 61 -1.29 -2.52 -4.52
N ALA A 62 -1.49 -2.20 -3.24
CA ALA A 62 -2.80 -2.20 -2.60
C ALA A 62 -3.18 -0.77 -2.23
N THR A 63 -4.47 -0.43 -2.25
CA THR A 63 -4.94 0.91 -1.90
C THR A 63 -6.25 0.86 -1.13
N SER A 64 -6.39 1.71 -0.11
CA SER A 64 -7.70 2.08 0.41
C SER A 64 -8.17 3.31 -0.35
N HIS A 65 -9.21 3.16 -1.16
CA HIS A 65 -9.82 4.25 -1.91
C HIS A 65 -10.99 4.86 -1.14
N ASN A 66 -11.08 6.19 -1.13
CA ASN A 66 -12.21 6.90 -0.54
C ASN A 66 -13.05 7.52 -1.66
N CYS A 67 -14.18 6.90 -1.96
CA CYS A 67 -15.09 7.31 -3.02
C CYS A 67 -15.73 8.68 -2.77
N PHE A 68 -15.80 9.14 -1.52
CA PHE A 68 -16.30 10.47 -1.18
C PHE A 68 -15.24 11.56 -1.38
N ARG A 69 -13.95 11.18 -1.41
CA ARG A 69 -12.84 12.10 -1.65
C ARG A 69 -12.31 12.04 -3.09
N GLY A 70 -12.63 10.99 -3.84
CA GLY A 70 -12.07 10.75 -5.18
C GLY A 70 -10.56 10.47 -5.16
N THR A 71 -9.98 10.14 -4.01
CA THR A 71 -8.54 9.92 -3.81
C THR A 71 -8.32 8.71 -2.89
N PRO A 72 -7.14 8.05 -2.94
CA PRO A 72 -6.78 7.08 -1.92
C PRO A 72 -6.67 7.73 -0.53
N ASN A 73 -7.08 6.99 0.51
CA ASN A 73 -6.66 7.25 1.89
C ASN A 73 -5.16 6.91 2.02
N TRP A 74 -4.77 5.75 1.50
CA TRP A 74 -3.38 5.29 1.41
C TRP A 74 -3.20 4.33 0.23
N VAL A 75 -1.98 4.26 -0.29
CA VAL A 75 -1.47 3.26 -1.23
C VAL A 75 -0.24 2.61 -0.62
N SER A 76 -0.21 1.27 -0.62
CA SER A 76 0.87 0.45 -0.08
C SER A 76 1.49 -0.39 -1.19
N TRP A 77 2.82 -0.50 -1.20
CA TRP A 77 3.54 -1.30 -2.19
C TRP A 77 4.89 -1.80 -1.66
N GLN A 78 5.35 -2.90 -2.25
CA GLN A 78 6.71 -3.41 -2.06
C GLN A 78 7.61 -2.81 -3.15
N LEU A 79 8.84 -2.45 -2.80
CA LEU A 79 9.87 -2.06 -3.75
C LEU A 79 11.14 -2.87 -3.50
N ASN A 80 11.55 -3.63 -4.51
CA ASN A 80 12.83 -4.32 -4.59
C ASN A 80 13.23 -4.41 -6.08
N GLN A 81 14.38 -4.97 -6.40
CA GLN A 81 14.91 -5.01 -7.76
C GLN A 81 13.98 -5.70 -8.78
N SER A 82 13.14 -6.67 -8.36
CA SER A 82 12.25 -7.40 -9.27
C SER A 82 11.11 -6.57 -9.85
N TRP A 83 10.81 -5.42 -9.25
CA TRP A 83 9.82 -4.46 -9.74
C TRP A 83 10.40 -3.46 -10.75
N LEU A 84 11.73 -3.43 -10.87
CA LEU A 84 12.47 -2.52 -11.74
C LEU A 84 12.90 -3.23 -13.02
N GLY A 85 12.96 -2.47 -14.11
CA GLY A 85 13.38 -2.92 -15.43
C GLY A 85 13.44 -1.74 -16.40
N SER A 86 13.25 -2.01 -17.69
CA SER A 86 13.39 -1.04 -18.77
C SER A 86 12.07 -0.66 -19.45
N ALA A 87 10.92 -1.06 -18.91
CA ALA A 87 9.62 -0.68 -19.47
C ALA A 87 9.48 0.85 -19.45
N PRO A 88 9.12 1.48 -20.59
CA PRO A 88 8.96 2.92 -20.64
C PRO A 88 7.78 3.35 -19.77
N ARG A 89 7.80 4.61 -19.36
CA ARG A 89 6.67 5.27 -18.74
C ARG A 89 5.49 5.30 -19.73
N GLN A 90 4.29 4.92 -19.28
CA GLN A 90 3.12 4.78 -20.16
C GLN A 90 2.29 6.06 -20.34
N ASP A 91 2.24 6.93 -19.32
CA ASP A 91 1.49 8.19 -19.34
C ASP A 91 -0.01 8.06 -19.68
N ASP A 92 -0.58 6.89 -19.43
CA ASP A 92 -1.95 6.50 -19.78
C ASP A 92 -2.93 6.68 -18.61
N PHE A 93 -2.98 7.91 -18.07
CA PHE A 93 -3.88 8.28 -16.97
C PHE A 93 -5.34 7.94 -17.29
N ARG A 94 -5.93 7.05 -16.50
CA ARG A 94 -7.29 6.56 -16.78
C ARG A 94 -8.08 6.21 -15.53
N ALA A 95 -9.39 6.31 -15.67
CA ALA A 95 -10.33 5.86 -14.66
C ALA A 95 -10.13 4.38 -14.34
N ASP A 96 -10.28 4.03 -13.06
CA ASP A 96 -10.23 2.64 -12.61
C ASP A 96 -11.62 2.01 -12.73
N THR A 97 -11.77 1.12 -13.70
CA THR A 97 -13.05 0.44 -13.97
C THR A 97 -13.42 -0.61 -12.93
N THR A 98 -12.50 -0.95 -12.02
CA THR A 98 -12.77 -1.90 -10.92
C THR A 98 -13.45 -1.24 -9.73
N LEU A 99 -13.61 0.09 -9.71
CA LEU A 99 -14.41 0.77 -8.69
C LEU A 99 -15.90 0.40 -8.81
N PRO A 100 -16.62 0.23 -7.69
CA PRO A 100 -18.05 -0.08 -7.72
C PRO A 100 -18.84 1.08 -8.34
N SER A 101 -20.03 0.78 -8.87
CA SER A 101 -20.85 1.71 -9.67
C SER A 101 -21.23 3.01 -8.96
N GLY A 102 -21.28 3.01 -7.61
CA GLY A 102 -21.59 4.19 -6.82
C GLY A 102 -20.39 5.11 -6.53
N CYS A 103 -19.17 4.74 -6.95
CA CYS A 103 -17.99 5.58 -6.79
C CYS A 103 -17.76 6.43 -8.04
N TYR A 104 -17.51 7.73 -7.86
CA TYR A 104 -17.08 8.58 -8.97
C TYR A 104 -15.73 8.09 -9.49
N ARG A 105 -15.69 7.72 -10.77
CA ARG A 105 -14.47 7.27 -11.43
C ARG A 105 -13.72 8.48 -11.97
N VAL A 106 -12.77 8.96 -11.16
CA VAL A 106 -11.91 10.08 -11.51
C VAL A 106 -11.18 9.80 -12.82
N THR A 107 -11.11 10.80 -13.68
CA THR A 107 -10.50 10.78 -15.00
C THR A 107 -9.30 11.72 -15.06
N SER A 108 -8.48 11.58 -16.08
CA SER A 108 -7.38 12.52 -16.30
C SER A 108 -7.89 13.97 -16.46
N SER A 109 -8.99 14.19 -17.19
CA SER A 109 -9.52 15.54 -17.45
C SER A 109 -9.97 16.29 -16.20
N ASP A 110 -10.32 15.58 -15.11
CA ASP A 110 -10.71 16.19 -13.84
C ASP A 110 -9.62 17.09 -13.21
N TYR A 111 -8.35 16.89 -13.62
CA TYR A 111 -7.19 17.64 -13.15
C TYR A 111 -6.80 18.79 -14.09
N THR A 112 -7.26 18.78 -15.34
CA THR A 112 -6.82 19.75 -16.34
C THR A 112 -7.25 21.17 -15.95
N GLY A 113 -6.30 22.10 -15.97
CA GLY A 113 -6.53 23.50 -15.59
C GLY A 113 -6.66 23.76 -14.08
N SER A 114 -6.59 22.72 -13.24
CA SER A 114 -6.74 22.87 -11.78
C SER A 114 -5.55 23.56 -11.09
N GLY A 115 -4.38 23.57 -11.73
CA GLY A 115 -3.11 23.98 -11.15
C GLY A 115 -2.42 22.89 -10.31
N PHE A 116 -2.97 21.69 -10.23
CA PHE A 116 -2.36 20.55 -9.56
C PHE A 116 -1.89 19.50 -10.56
N ASP A 117 -0.75 18.87 -10.23
CA ASP A 117 -0.28 17.68 -10.92
C ASP A 117 -1.15 16.47 -10.57
N ARG A 118 -1.09 15.47 -11.45
CA ARG A 118 -1.56 14.11 -11.19
C ARG A 118 -0.46 13.38 -10.39
N GLY A 119 -0.44 13.62 -9.08
CA GLY A 119 0.56 13.11 -8.16
C GLY A 119 0.38 11.62 -7.87
N HIS A 120 1.40 10.81 -8.15
CA HIS A 120 1.36 9.37 -7.88
C HIS A 120 1.67 9.08 -6.41
N MET A 121 0.91 8.15 -5.82
CA MET A 121 1.28 7.56 -4.53
C MET A 121 2.29 6.42 -4.72
N ALA A 122 1.94 5.39 -5.50
CA ALA A 122 2.90 4.41 -6.02
C ALA A 122 3.45 4.92 -7.38
N PRO A 123 4.74 5.32 -7.47
CA PRO A 123 5.25 6.03 -8.64
C PRO A 123 5.52 5.09 -9.82
N SER A 124 5.37 5.62 -11.03
CA SER A 124 5.66 4.89 -12.28
C SER A 124 7.08 4.30 -12.31
N ALA A 125 8.07 5.03 -11.81
CA ALA A 125 9.48 4.60 -11.78
C ALA A 125 9.74 3.41 -10.83
N ASP A 126 8.80 3.06 -9.96
CA ASP A 126 8.88 1.88 -9.08
C ASP A 126 8.30 0.62 -9.75
N ARG A 127 7.74 0.74 -10.97
CA ARG A 127 7.09 -0.34 -11.71
C ARG A 127 7.54 -0.33 -13.16
N THR A 128 8.81 -0.66 -13.40
CA THR A 128 9.42 -0.64 -14.75
C THR A 128 9.81 -2.03 -15.25
N ASN A 129 9.46 -3.09 -14.54
CA ASN A 129 9.72 -4.46 -14.99
C ASN A 129 8.87 -4.90 -16.20
N THR A 130 7.63 -4.40 -16.32
CA THR A 130 6.77 -4.66 -17.49
C THR A 130 5.91 -3.44 -17.83
N ILE A 131 5.48 -3.33 -19.09
CA ILE A 131 4.55 -2.28 -19.55
C ILE A 131 3.25 -2.32 -18.74
N ALA A 132 2.69 -3.50 -18.50
CA ALA A 132 1.46 -3.66 -17.73
C ALA A 132 1.60 -3.16 -16.28
N ASN A 133 2.73 -3.45 -15.63
CA ASN A 133 2.98 -2.98 -14.28
C ASN A 133 3.16 -1.46 -14.22
N ASN A 134 3.83 -0.88 -15.22
CA ASN A 134 3.97 0.57 -15.33
C ASN A 134 2.61 1.26 -15.55
N SER A 135 1.85 0.78 -16.54
CA SER A 135 0.50 1.29 -16.87
C SER A 135 -0.45 1.25 -15.66
N ALA A 136 -0.34 0.25 -14.80
CA ALA A 136 -1.19 0.15 -13.59
C ALA A 136 -0.99 1.32 -12.61
N THR A 137 0.17 2.00 -12.63
CA THR A 137 0.43 3.18 -11.78
C THR A 137 -0.37 4.41 -12.22
N PHE A 138 -0.85 4.44 -13.47
CA PHE A 138 -1.63 5.54 -14.04
C PHE A 138 -3.15 5.42 -13.82
N LEU A 139 -3.60 4.43 -13.06
CA LEU A 139 -4.98 4.38 -12.61
C LEU A 139 -5.25 5.53 -11.63
N MET A 140 -6.33 6.29 -11.85
CA MET A 140 -6.64 7.46 -11.02
C MET A 140 -6.92 7.13 -9.53
N THR A 141 -7.14 5.86 -9.19
CA THR A 141 -7.20 5.37 -7.79
C THR A 141 -5.87 5.41 -7.05
N ASN A 142 -4.76 5.65 -7.77
CA ASN A 142 -3.40 5.86 -7.25
C ASN A 142 -2.98 7.36 -7.26
N ILE A 143 -3.87 8.26 -7.68
CA ILE A 143 -3.54 9.66 -7.97
C ILE A 143 -4.19 10.60 -6.96
N ILE A 144 -3.46 11.66 -6.56
CA ILE A 144 -3.99 12.79 -5.79
C ILE A 144 -3.70 14.12 -6.52
N PRO A 145 -4.45 15.20 -6.23
CA PRO A 145 -4.05 16.56 -6.59
C PRO A 145 -2.82 16.97 -5.78
N GLN A 146 -1.67 17.08 -6.44
CA GLN A 146 -0.40 17.41 -5.79
C GLN A 146 0.16 18.72 -6.36
N ALA A 147 0.59 19.63 -5.50
CA ALA A 147 1.21 20.87 -5.93
C ALA A 147 2.47 20.54 -6.75
N PRO A 148 2.70 21.16 -7.92
CA PRO A 148 3.88 20.91 -8.75
C PRO A 148 5.22 20.95 -8.02
N ASP A 149 5.40 21.90 -7.09
CA ASP A 149 6.63 21.99 -6.29
C ASP A 149 6.78 20.82 -5.30
N ASN A 150 5.67 20.33 -4.76
CA ASN A 150 5.68 19.12 -3.93
C ASN A 150 6.01 17.89 -4.79
N ASN A 151 5.24 17.65 -5.86
CA ASN A 151 5.34 16.48 -6.72
C ASN A 151 6.71 16.34 -7.41
N GLN A 152 7.16 17.40 -8.08
CA GLN A 152 8.34 17.36 -8.94
C GLN A 152 9.65 17.65 -8.19
N GLY A 153 9.55 18.14 -6.95
CA GLY A 153 10.67 18.48 -6.10
C GLY A 153 10.83 17.48 -4.96
N ILE A 154 10.47 17.93 -3.74
CA ILE A 154 10.66 17.20 -2.49
C ILE A 154 10.12 15.75 -2.51
N TRP A 155 8.96 15.51 -3.14
CA TRP A 155 8.37 14.16 -3.22
C TRP A 155 9.17 13.25 -4.16
N ALA A 156 9.47 13.72 -5.38
CA ALA A 156 10.31 13.00 -6.33
C ALA A 156 11.72 12.71 -5.77
N ASN A 157 12.27 13.62 -4.96
CA ASN A 157 13.56 13.42 -4.28
C ASN A 157 13.51 12.25 -3.29
N LEU A 158 12.44 12.13 -2.50
CA LEU A 158 12.25 11.00 -1.60
C LEU A 158 12.03 9.69 -2.38
N GLU A 159 11.30 9.72 -3.49
CA GLU A 159 11.12 8.56 -4.36
C GLU A 159 12.44 8.08 -4.99
N ASN A 160 13.27 9.01 -5.46
CA ASN A 160 14.61 8.71 -5.95
C ASN A 160 15.48 8.11 -4.84
N TYR A 161 15.41 8.65 -3.62
CA TYR A 161 16.12 8.11 -2.47
C TYR A 161 15.72 6.65 -2.17
N SER A 162 14.42 6.35 -2.17
CA SER A 162 13.92 4.98 -2.01
C SER A 162 14.48 4.03 -3.06
N ARG A 163 14.47 4.43 -4.34
CA ARG A 163 15.06 3.62 -5.41
C ARG A 163 16.57 3.43 -5.23
N ASN A 164 17.30 4.44 -4.79
CA ASN A 164 18.74 4.33 -4.52
C ASN A 164 19.06 3.34 -3.39
N LEU A 165 18.19 3.20 -2.38
CA LEU A 165 18.34 2.14 -1.37
C LEU A 165 18.23 0.74 -2.02
N VAL A 166 17.30 0.58 -2.96
CA VAL A 166 17.08 -0.71 -3.64
C VAL A 166 18.19 -1.04 -4.63
N THR A 167 18.57 -0.09 -5.49
CA THR A 167 19.56 -0.33 -6.56
C THR A 167 20.99 -0.23 -6.06
N GLY A 168 21.29 0.72 -5.16
CA GLY A 168 22.64 0.97 -4.66
C GLY A 168 23.02 0.17 -3.41
N GLN A 169 22.04 -0.28 -2.62
CA GLN A 169 22.29 -0.98 -1.36
C GLN A 169 21.56 -2.32 -1.23
N ASN A 170 20.92 -2.80 -2.30
CA ASN A 170 20.17 -4.06 -2.33
C ASN A 170 19.15 -4.19 -1.18
N ARG A 171 18.51 -3.08 -0.78
CA ARG A 171 17.45 -3.10 0.22
C ARG A 171 16.13 -3.57 -0.39
N GLU A 172 15.25 -4.05 0.47
CA GLU A 172 13.84 -4.22 0.15
C GLU A 172 13.02 -3.27 0.99
N LEU A 173 12.10 -2.55 0.34
CA LEU A 173 11.27 -1.55 1.00
C LEU A 173 9.82 -1.99 0.99
N TYR A 174 9.12 -1.69 2.08
CA TYR A 174 7.66 -1.68 2.14
C TYR A 174 7.23 -0.25 2.40
N ILE A 175 6.49 0.31 1.45
CA ILE A 175 6.18 1.74 1.39
C ILE A 175 4.67 1.92 1.47
N ILE A 176 4.23 2.81 2.35
CA ILE A 176 2.83 3.24 2.46
C ILE A 176 2.82 4.76 2.30
N SER A 177 2.03 5.29 1.37
CA SER A 177 1.89 6.73 1.18
C SER A 177 0.44 7.14 1.00
N GLY A 178 0.14 8.39 1.27
CA GLY A 178 -1.21 8.92 1.13
C GLY A 178 -1.24 10.42 1.32
N ALA A 179 -2.45 10.95 1.45
CA ALA A 179 -2.67 12.38 1.66
C ALA A 179 -3.90 12.65 2.51
N TYR A 180 -3.86 13.75 3.26
CA TYR A 180 -4.90 14.08 4.23
C TYR A 180 -5.10 15.60 4.39
N GLY A 181 -6.17 15.95 5.12
CA GLY A 181 -6.64 17.32 5.24
C GLY A 181 -7.24 17.86 3.94
N THR A 182 -7.57 19.16 3.95
CA THR A 182 -8.09 19.89 2.80
C THR A 182 -7.41 21.25 2.70
N GLY A 183 -7.07 21.68 1.49
CA GLY A 183 -6.45 23.00 1.26
C GLY A 183 -4.98 22.91 0.86
N GLY A 184 -4.76 22.60 -0.41
CA GLY A 184 -3.44 22.65 -1.04
C GLY A 184 -3.28 23.91 -1.90
N THR A 185 -2.05 24.29 -2.21
CA THR A 185 -1.76 25.43 -3.10
C THR A 185 -1.02 24.94 -4.34
N GLY A 186 -1.71 24.91 -5.47
CA GLY A 186 -1.14 24.53 -6.78
C GLY A 186 -0.50 25.71 -7.51
N SER A 187 -0.18 25.55 -8.79
CA SER A 187 0.43 26.60 -9.62
C SER A 187 -0.44 27.84 -9.81
N ASN A 188 -1.76 27.71 -9.61
CA ASN A 188 -2.71 28.83 -9.59
C ASN A 188 -2.59 29.69 -8.32
N GLN A 189 -1.73 29.32 -7.35
CA GLN A 189 -1.41 30.04 -6.11
C GLN A 189 -2.57 30.28 -5.14
N ASN A 190 -3.77 29.75 -5.44
CA ASN A 190 -4.91 29.78 -4.54
C ASN A 190 -4.93 28.54 -3.64
N ASN A 191 -5.42 28.73 -2.41
CA ASN A 191 -5.77 27.60 -1.54
C ASN A 191 -7.03 26.91 -2.09
N THR A 192 -6.86 25.68 -2.59
CA THR A 192 -7.92 24.89 -3.22
C THR A 192 -8.25 23.70 -2.34
N THR A 193 -9.54 23.49 -2.05
CA THR A 193 -10.02 22.37 -1.23
C THR A 193 -10.56 21.20 -2.06
N THR A 194 -11.07 21.47 -3.27
CA THR A 194 -11.58 20.45 -4.19
C THR A 194 -11.37 20.86 -5.66
N ILE A 195 -11.29 19.87 -6.55
CA ILE A 195 -11.37 20.03 -8.01
C ILE A 195 -12.53 19.17 -8.55
N ALA A 196 -12.71 19.13 -9.88
CA ALA A 196 -13.71 18.29 -10.55
C ALA A 196 -15.15 18.50 -10.05
N GLY A 197 -15.53 19.77 -9.79
CA GLY A 197 -16.84 20.11 -9.26
C GLY A 197 -17.11 19.52 -7.87
N GLY A 198 -16.09 19.41 -7.03
CA GLY A 198 -16.21 18.90 -5.65
C GLY A 198 -15.96 17.40 -5.50
N LYS A 199 -15.77 16.67 -6.60
CA LYS A 199 -15.66 15.20 -6.58
C LYS A 199 -14.27 14.69 -6.22
N VAL A 200 -13.26 15.54 -6.28
CA VAL A 200 -11.88 15.20 -5.91
C VAL A 200 -11.39 16.20 -4.87
N THR A 201 -11.08 15.70 -3.68
CA THR A 201 -10.52 16.50 -2.59
C THR A 201 -9.07 16.84 -2.88
N VAL A 202 -8.70 18.11 -2.70
CA VAL A 202 -7.31 18.56 -2.73
C VAL A 202 -6.76 18.47 -1.30
N PRO A 203 -5.78 17.58 -1.04
CA PRO A 203 -5.24 17.42 0.30
C PRO A 203 -4.36 18.60 0.70
N ALA A 204 -4.32 18.90 1.99
CA ALA A 204 -3.38 19.88 2.56
C ALA A 204 -1.97 19.30 2.73
N ARG A 205 -1.86 17.98 2.90
CA ARG A 205 -0.60 17.31 3.26
C ARG A 205 -0.46 15.97 2.56
N THR A 206 0.77 15.61 2.21
CA THR A 206 1.17 14.30 1.69
C THR A 206 2.10 13.61 2.69
N TYR A 207 1.95 12.31 2.87
CA TYR A 207 2.78 11.54 3.81
C TYR A 207 3.29 10.25 3.18
N LYS A 208 4.41 9.76 3.71
CA LYS A 208 4.99 8.47 3.31
C LYS A 208 5.68 7.81 4.51
N VAL A 209 5.46 6.52 4.68
CA VAL A 209 6.14 5.62 5.62
C VAL A 209 6.91 4.58 4.81
N ILE A 210 8.19 4.39 5.11
CA ILE A 210 9.10 3.48 4.40
C ILE A 210 9.79 2.59 5.43
N VAL A 211 9.48 1.30 5.40
CA VAL A 211 10.23 0.28 6.14
C VAL A 211 11.38 -0.18 5.27
N VAL A 212 12.61 -0.11 5.77
CA VAL A 212 13.83 -0.50 5.05
C VAL A 212 14.35 -1.82 5.61
N LEU A 213 14.19 -2.90 4.85
CA LEU A 213 14.78 -4.20 5.20
C LEU A 213 16.18 -4.32 4.62
N ASP A 214 17.07 -4.94 5.40
CA ASP A 214 18.50 -4.98 5.08
C ASP A 214 18.82 -5.75 3.80
N ARG A 215 17.96 -6.70 3.42
CA ARG A 215 18.04 -7.50 2.20
C ARG A 215 16.64 -7.99 1.80
N PRO A 216 16.43 -8.39 0.54
CA PRO A 216 15.13 -8.84 0.06
C PRO A 216 14.68 -10.18 0.65
N GLY A 217 13.37 -10.38 0.70
CA GLY A 217 12.75 -11.66 1.02
C GLY A 217 12.59 -11.96 2.52
N LEU A 218 12.90 -11.00 3.39
CA LEU A 218 12.73 -11.18 4.83
C LEU A 218 11.26 -11.01 5.27
N GLY A 219 10.47 -10.17 4.58
CA GLY A 219 9.09 -9.88 4.97
C GLY A 219 8.99 -9.33 6.40
N VAL A 220 7.87 -9.61 7.08
CA VAL A 220 7.61 -9.13 8.45
C VAL A 220 8.64 -9.66 9.46
N SER A 221 9.10 -10.90 9.31
CA SER A 221 10.08 -11.49 10.23
C SER A 221 11.47 -10.83 10.16
N GLY A 222 11.74 -10.04 9.11
CA GLY A 222 12.92 -9.19 9.02
C GLY A 222 12.82 -7.87 9.79
N VAL A 223 11.64 -7.51 10.29
CA VAL A 223 11.44 -6.28 11.05
C VAL A 223 11.85 -6.54 12.50
N THR A 224 12.75 -5.70 13.01
CA THR A 224 13.28 -5.74 14.38
C THR A 224 13.22 -4.34 14.99
N THR A 225 13.54 -4.21 16.27
CA THR A 225 13.66 -2.91 16.94
C THR A 225 14.78 -2.02 16.38
N ASN A 226 15.67 -2.55 15.54
CA ASN A 226 16.73 -1.80 14.86
C ASN A 226 16.38 -1.49 13.39
N THR A 227 15.26 -2.00 12.88
CA THR A 227 14.84 -1.76 11.50
C THR A 227 14.60 -0.27 11.30
N ARG A 228 15.19 0.24 10.21
CA ARG A 228 15.07 1.64 9.86
C ARG A 228 13.69 1.92 9.26
N VAL A 229 12.99 2.91 9.82
CA VAL A 229 11.70 3.38 9.34
C VAL A 229 11.78 4.88 9.09
N ILE A 230 11.43 5.30 7.88
CA ILE A 230 11.37 6.71 7.49
C ILE A 230 9.90 7.10 7.38
N ALA A 231 9.44 8.07 8.17
CA ALA A 231 8.15 8.69 7.99
C ALA A 231 8.30 10.19 7.71
N VAL A 232 7.60 10.69 6.70
CA VAL A 232 7.56 12.13 6.37
C VAL A 232 6.12 12.62 6.29
N ASP A 233 5.94 13.90 6.59
CA ASP A 233 4.68 14.61 6.44
C ASP A 233 4.93 16.00 5.84
N ILE A 234 4.59 16.17 4.57
CA ILE A 234 4.99 17.30 3.72
C ILE A 234 3.75 18.12 3.35
N PRO A 235 3.78 19.47 3.46
CA PRO A 235 2.68 20.31 3.01
C PRO A 235 2.51 20.24 1.49
N ASN A 236 1.26 20.16 1.03
CA ASN A 236 0.91 20.11 -0.39
C ASN A 236 0.77 21.53 -0.98
N THR A 237 1.90 22.22 -1.10
CA THR A 237 1.95 23.64 -1.46
C THR A 237 3.05 23.96 -2.46
N GLN A 238 2.92 25.09 -3.16
CA GLN A 238 4.03 25.77 -3.82
C GLN A 238 5.07 26.26 -2.80
N GLY A 239 6.30 26.48 -3.27
CA GLY A 239 7.42 27.00 -2.47
C GLY A 239 8.32 25.94 -1.82
N VAL A 240 7.99 24.65 -1.97
CA VAL A 240 8.74 23.54 -1.35
C VAL A 240 9.64 22.76 -2.33
N ARG A 241 9.74 23.18 -3.59
CA ARG A 241 10.43 22.40 -4.65
C ARG A 241 11.86 22.03 -4.28
N ASN A 242 12.60 22.96 -3.69
CA ASN A 242 14.01 22.78 -3.34
C ASN A 242 14.21 22.40 -1.87
N ALA A 243 13.14 22.14 -1.12
CA ALA A 243 13.26 21.74 0.27
C ALA A 243 13.77 20.28 0.37
N ASP A 244 14.56 19.99 1.40
CA ASP A 244 14.98 18.63 1.71
C ASP A 244 13.84 17.90 2.46
N TRP A 245 13.42 16.74 1.95
CA TRP A 245 12.41 15.90 2.60
C TRP A 245 12.82 15.49 4.02
N ARG A 246 14.12 15.46 4.32
CA ARG A 246 14.66 15.17 5.66
C ARG A 246 14.17 16.14 6.72
N ASN A 247 13.87 17.38 6.34
CA ASN A 247 13.35 18.41 7.24
C ASN A 247 11.88 18.19 7.63
N TYR A 248 11.21 17.25 6.95
CA TYR A 248 9.79 16.91 7.18
C TYR A 248 9.64 15.51 7.79
N ARG A 249 10.73 14.92 8.28
CA ARG A 249 10.71 13.65 9.00
C ARG A 249 9.93 13.79 10.30
N ILE A 250 9.10 12.80 10.59
CA ILE A 250 8.38 12.64 11.85
C ILE A 250 8.44 11.17 12.26
N SER A 251 7.95 10.85 13.46
CA SER A 251 7.76 9.46 13.87
C SER A 251 6.46 8.91 13.27
N VAL A 252 6.32 7.58 13.18
CA VAL A 252 5.07 6.96 12.73
C VAL A 252 3.94 7.28 13.71
N ASP A 253 4.20 7.23 15.03
CA ASP A 253 3.24 7.61 16.07
C ASP A 253 2.68 9.03 15.85
N THR A 254 3.56 9.97 15.49
CA THR A 254 3.18 11.36 15.20
C THR A 254 2.27 11.43 13.98
N LEU A 255 2.57 10.64 12.95
CA LEU A 255 1.78 10.59 11.73
C LEU A 255 0.39 10.01 12.00
N GLU A 256 0.29 8.91 12.74
CA GLU A 256 -0.98 8.30 13.13
C GLU A 256 -1.86 9.25 13.94
N ALA A 257 -1.27 9.96 14.91
CA ALA A 257 -1.98 10.96 15.68
C ALA A 257 -2.53 12.10 14.81
N ARG A 258 -1.74 12.59 13.84
CA ARG A 258 -2.17 13.63 12.88
C ARG A 258 -3.27 13.13 11.96
N LEU A 259 -3.15 11.91 11.44
CA LEU A 259 -4.17 11.31 10.57
C LEU A 259 -5.47 11.08 11.32
N ARG A 260 -5.41 10.57 12.56
CA ARG A 260 -6.58 10.42 13.42
C ARG A 260 -7.28 11.76 13.65
N ASN A 261 -6.53 12.79 14.01
CA ASN A 261 -7.09 14.13 14.24
C ASN A 261 -7.74 14.71 12.96
N ALA A 262 -7.06 14.59 11.82
CA ALA A 262 -7.52 15.21 10.58
C ALA A 262 -8.63 14.45 9.85
N THR A 263 -8.75 13.13 10.05
CA THR A 263 -9.66 12.27 9.27
C THR A 263 -10.72 11.57 10.12
N GLY A 264 -10.58 11.57 11.43
CA GLY A 264 -11.40 10.75 12.34
C GLY A 264 -11.18 9.24 12.21
N THR A 265 -10.32 8.79 11.30
CA THR A 265 -9.99 7.38 11.06
C THR A 265 -8.74 7.00 11.81
N THR A 266 -8.76 5.85 12.47
CA THR A 266 -7.54 5.29 13.08
C THR A 266 -6.68 4.66 12.00
N TYR A 267 -5.43 5.09 11.94
CA TYR A 267 -4.38 4.42 11.19
C TYR A 267 -3.53 3.65 12.20
N ASP A 268 -3.25 2.40 11.90
CA ASP A 268 -2.34 1.49 12.60
C ASP A 268 -1.40 0.94 11.53
N PHE A 269 -0.36 1.73 11.24
CA PHE A 269 0.68 1.33 10.31
C PHE A 269 1.45 0.16 10.89
N LEU A 270 2.04 -0.66 10.01
CA LEU A 270 2.86 -1.79 10.43
C LEU A 270 2.11 -2.80 11.32
N SER A 271 0.78 -2.85 11.28
CA SER A 271 -0.10 -3.67 12.14
C SER A 271 0.19 -5.18 12.13
N ASN A 272 0.95 -5.68 11.15
CA ASN A 272 1.42 -7.07 11.13
C ASN A 272 2.74 -7.30 11.90
N VAL A 273 3.48 -6.23 12.24
CA VAL A 273 4.71 -6.27 13.03
C VAL A 273 4.36 -6.48 14.52
N PRO A 274 5.12 -7.27 15.29
CA PRO A 274 4.86 -7.41 16.73
C PRO A 274 4.84 -6.05 17.46
N THR A 275 3.86 -5.85 18.35
CA THR A 275 3.66 -4.58 19.08
C THR A 275 4.88 -4.16 19.91
N SER A 276 5.66 -5.12 20.42
CA SER A 276 6.92 -4.87 21.12
C SER A 276 8.00 -4.27 20.21
N ILE A 277 7.93 -4.50 18.90
CA ILE A 277 8.81 -3.88 17.91
C ILE A 277 8.23 -2.56 17.42
N GLN A 278 6.93 -2.50 17.13
CA GLN A 278 6.21 -1.27 16.74
C GLN A 278 6.47 -0.13 17.73
N SER A 279 6.24 -0.37 19.03
CA SER A 279 6.46 0.61 20.11
C SER A 279 7.88 1.21 20.16
N VAL A 280 8.84 0.57 19.52
CA VAL A 280 10.21 1.06 19.42
C VAL A 280 10.46 1.78 18.10
N ILE A 281 10.07 1.19 16.96
CA ILE A 281 10.38 1.76 15.64
C ILE A 281 9.44 2.91 15.26
N GLU A 282 8.21 2.92 15.76
CA GLU A 282 7.19 3.92 15.43
C GLU A 282 7.32 5.20 16.25
N ALA A 283 7.89 5.11 17.44
CA ALA A 283 8.21 6.24 18.31
C ALA A 283 9.43 7.05 17.84
N ARG A 284 10.30 6.46 17.02
CA ARG A 284 11.56 7.08 16.58
C ARG A 284 11.36 7.95 15.34
N VAL A 285 12.14 9.02 15.26
CA VAL A 285 12.34 9.79 14.03
C VAL A 285 13.63 9.31 13.37
N ASP A 286 13.59 8.99 12.07
CA ASP A 286 14.78 8.65 11.28
C ASP A 286 15.86 9.75 11.39
N ASN A 287 17.11 9.34 11.59
CA ASN A 287 18.21 10.22 11.97
C ASN A 287 19.39 10.25 10.98
N LEU A 288 19.15 9.95 9.69
CA LEU A 288 20.16 10.23 8.63
C LEU A 288 20.72 11.65 8.75
#